data_AF-A2F0W4-F1
#
_entry.id   AF-A2F0W4-F1
#
_cell.length_a   1.000
_cell.length_b   1.000
_cell.length_c   1.000
_cell.angle_alpha   90.00
_cell.angle_beta   90.00
_cell.angle_gamma   90.00
#
_symmetry.space_group_name_H-M   'P 1'
#
loop_
_entity.id
_entity.type
_entity.pdbx_description
1 polymer ?
#
loop_
_entity_poly.entity_id
_entity_poly.type
_entity_poly.pdbx_seq_one_letter_code
_entity_poly.pdbx_strand_id
1 'polypeptide(L)'
;MSSEMCSLAQQILESVTPFYEDLIKTGNLCSQAFETLVQISKKIISFETKFVKSSVQSLNSIVDLFNSEPELRDLYKILDENIPTPADFQKIAKSKSHKPFLDALSSKNVDLKFWFSFPYTYIATWTVFWKQILEIIPVDDSCYSIYQHCLLDLNKIEFESQHARIAQQFKDKLTKLFKLSDKQKVFIPKNSPLLWLVPGYHVCKPSNIKADLFIFEDRVVLCREDNLLISSKLLNTWIVKSPMHPAQLNIVDVLGTKQSFAFQPETENDAIALWKTWDSIATWCPSDWSMFQPIIIDPNEKDEIEWETVYK
;
A
#
# COMPACT_ATOMS: atom_id res chain seq x y z
N MET A 1 -9.91 -10.49 -4.08
CA MET A 1 -8.52 -10.12 -3.74
C MET A 1 -7.50 -10.75 -4.69
N SER A 2 -7.59 -12.05 -5.06
CA SER A 2 -6.60 -12.77 -5.87
C SER A 2 -6.48 -12.38 -7.35
N SER A 3 -7.56 -11.94 -8.01
CA SER A 3 -7.55 -11.72 -9.47
C SER A 3 -6.82 -10.45 -9.92
N GLU A 4 -6.89 -9.38 -9.13
CA GLU A 4 -6.36 -8.06 -9.52
C GLU A 4 -4.84 -7.98 -9.37
N MET A 5 -4.28 -8.51 -8.27
CA MET A 5 -2.82 -8.57 -8.07
C MET A 5 -2.14 -9.49 -9.08
N CYS A 6 -2.75 -10.65 -9.39
CA CYS A 6 -2.27 -11.55 -10.42
C CYS A 6 -2.32 -10.91 -11.81
N SER A 7 -3.44 -10.25 -12.16
CA SER A 7 -3.58 -9.54 -13.44
C SER A 7 -2.53 -8.42 -13.56
N LEU A 8 -2.31 -7.66 -12.50
CA LEU A 8 -1.31 -6.60 -12.49
C LEU A 8 0.11 -7.14 -12.63
N ALA A 9 0.47 -8.20 -11.89
CA ALA A 9 1.76 -8.86 -12.02
C ALA A 9 2.00 -9.35 -13.46
N GLN A 10 0.96 -9.89 -14.09
CA GLN A 10 1.02 -10.39 -15.47
C GLN A 10 1.20 -9.24 -16.47
N GLN A 11 0.44 -8.16 -16.34
CA GLN A 11 0.58 -6.97 -17.18
C GLN A 11 1.97 -6.32 -17.05
N ILE A 12 2.52 -6.25 -15.83
CA ILE A 12 3.88 -5.75 -15.60
C ILE A 12 4.89 -6.68 -16.28
N LEU A 13 4.80 -7.99 -16.07
CA LEU A 13 5.72 -8.94 -16.70
C LEU A 13 5.66 -8.89 -18.23
N GLU A 14 4.48 -8.80 -18.82
CA GLU A 14 4.31 -8.62 -20.27
C GLU A 14 4.98 -7.35 -20.79
N SER A 15 4.86 -6.23 -20.05
CA SER A 15 5.53 -4.97 -20.40
C SER A 15 7.05 -5.02 -20.25
N VAL A 16 7.57 -5.81 -19.30
CA VAL A 16 9.01 -5.86 -18.99
C VAL A 16 9.76 -6.91 -19.82
N THR A 17 9.11 -8.02 -20.15
CA THR A 17 9.73 -9.18 -20.84
C THR A 17 10.52 -8.79 -22.10
N PRO A 18 10.03 -7.90 -23.00
CA PRO A 18 10.77 -7.50 -24.20
C PRO A 18 12.11 -6.81 -23.92
N PHE A 19 12.29 -6.24 -22.73
CA PHE A 19 13.47 -5.49 -22.32
C PHE A 19 14.36 -6.28 -21.35
N TYR A 20 13.96 -7.49 -20.98
CA TYR A 20 14.57 -8.26 -19.89
C TYR A 20 16.06 -8.46 -20.08
N GLU A 21 16.50 -8.90 -21.26
CA GLU A 21 17.92 -9.13 -21.54
C GLU A 21 18.76 -7.86 -21.39
N ASP A 22 18.22 -6.71 -21.80
CA ASP A 22 18.93 -5.44 -21.73
C ASP A 22 18.98 -4.89 -20.30
N LEU A 23 17.98 -5.19 -19.46
CA LEU A 23 17.97 -4.85 -18.04
C LEU A 23 19.01 -5.65 -17.24
N ILE A 24 19.27 -6.90 -17.62
CA ILE A 24 20.20 -7.78 -16.89
C ILE A 24 21.63 -7.76 -17.44
N LYS A 25 21.84 -7.34 -18.70
CA LYS A 25 23.17 -7.32 -19.37
C LYS A 25 24.23 -6.51 -18.66
N THR A 26 23.87 -5.50 -17.88
CA THR A 26 24.85 -4.60 -17.24
C THR A 26 25.52 -5.17 -15.99
N GLY A 27 25.01 -6.28 -15.43
CA GLY A 27 25.64 -6.98 -14.29
C GLY A 27 25.85 -6.12 -13.04
N ASN A 28 25.15 -5.00 -12.92
CA ASN A 28 25.22 -4.13 -11.75
C ASN A 28 24.15 -4.54 -10.71
N LEU A 29 24.21 -3.97 -9.50
CA LEU A 29 23.24 -4.27 -8.43
C LEU A 29 21.78 -4.07 -8.87
N CYS A 30 21.51 -3.10 -9.76
CA CYS A 30 20.17 -2.88 -10.31
C CYS A 30 19.72 -4.02 -11.23
N SER A 31 20.62 -4.62 -12.02
CA SER A 31 20.33 -5.78 -12.86
C SER A 31 19.86 -6.98 -12.02
N GLN A 32 20.53 -7.24 -10.89
CA GLN A 32 20.14 -8.33 -9.97
C GLN A 32 18.78 -8.05 -9.31
N ALA A 33 18.50 -6.79 -8.96
CA ALA A 33 17.20 -6.39 -8.43
C ALA A 33 16.06 -6.59 -9.43
N PHE A 34 16.29 -6.23 -10.71
CA PHE A 34 15.31 -6.45 -11.79
C PHE A 34 15.05 -7.92 -12.07
N GLU A 35 16.11 -8.73 -12.14
CA GLU A 35 15.98 -10.17 -12.27
C GLU A 35 15.16 -10.77 -11.13
N THR A 36 15.46 -10.35 -9.89
CA THR A 36 14.73 -10.81 -8.71
C THR A 36 13.26 -10.41 -8.74
N LEU A 37 12.94 -9.18 -9.14
CA LEU A 37 11.55 -8.73 -9.32
C LEU A 37 10.79 -9.59 -10.32
N VAL A 38 11.40 -9.90 -11.47
CA VAL A 38 10.79 -10.77 -12.49
C VAL A 38 10.53 -12.16 -11.94
N GLN A 39 11.48 -12.74 -11.20
CA GLN A 39 11.29 -14.05 -10.58
C GLN A 39 10.16 -14.04 -9.53
N ILE A 40 10.11 -13.02 -8.67
CA ILE A 40 9.03 -12.86 -7.70
C ILE A 40 7.68 -12.72 -8.40
N SER A 41 7.57 -11.86 -9.43
CA SER A 41 6.31 -11.70 -10.18
C SER A 41 5.85 -13.02 -10.82
N LYS A 42 6.77 -13.84 -11.37
CA LYS A 42 6.42 -15.17 -11.91
C LYS A 42 5.91 -16.12 -10.83
N LYS A 43 6.54 -16.11 -9.65
CA LYS A 43 6.11 -16.93 -8.50
C LYS A 43 4.74 -16.49 -7.98
N ILE A 44 4.49 -15.18 -7.89
CA ILE A 44 3.17 -14.62 -7.52
C ILE A 44 2.09 -15.10 -8.49
N ILE A 45 2.32 -14.98 -9.80
CA ILE A 45 1.35 -15.45 -10.82
C ILE A 45 1.11 -16.95 -10.70
N SER A 46 2.18 -17.74 -10.51
CA SER A 46 2.06 -19.19 -10.35
C SER A 46 1.23 -19.55 -9.12
N PHE A 47 1.53 -18.93 -7.98
CA PHE A 47 0.81 -19.11 -6.73
C PHE A 47 -0.67 -18.76 -6.89
N GLU A 48 -0.98 -17.56 -7.39
CA GLU A 48 -2.36 -17.10 -7.56
C GLU A 48 -3.14 -17.95 -8.55
N THR A 49 -2.49 -18.40 -9.64
CA THR A 49 -3.11 -19.31 -10.61
C THR A 49 -3.46 -20.66 -9.98
N LYS A 50 -2.55 -21.23 -9.15
CA LYS A 50 -2.82 -22.47 -8.40
C LYS A 50 -3.94 -22.26 -7.39
N PHE A 51 -3.92 -21.14 -6.67
CA PHE A 51 -4.92 -20.76 -5.70
C PHE A 51 -6.32 -20.69 -6.34
N VAL A 52 -6.49 -19.92 -7.42
CA VAL A 52 -7.77 -19.75 -8.14
C VAL A 52 -8.29 -21.04 -8.76
N LYS A 53 -7.41 -21.93 -9.22
CA LYS A 53 -7.80 -23.22 -9.82
C LYS A 53 -8.22 -24.29 -8.82
N SER A 54 -7.89 -24.14 -7.53
CA SER A 54 -8.28 -25.11 -6.51
C SER A 54 -9.79 -25.00 -6.23
N SER A 55 -10.55 -26.06 -6.55
CA SER A 55 -12.02 -26.07 -6.49
C SER A 55 -12.60 -26.21 -5.08
N VAL A 56 -11.76 -26.42 -4.06
CA VAL A 56 -12.11 -26.41 -2.64
C VAL A 56 -10.96 -25.76 -1.86
N GLN A 57 -11.07 -24.47 -1.55
CA GLN A 57 -10.06 -23.76 -0.78
C GLN A 57 -10.31 -23.96 0.72
N SER A 58 -9.80 -25.06 1.28
CA SER A 58 -9.64 -25.14 2.74
C SER A 58 -8.43 -24.30 3.16
N LEU A 59 -8.43 -23.74 4.37
CA LEU A 59 -7.28 -23.01 4.92
C LEU A 59 -5.99 -23.86 4.87
N ASN A 60 -6.11 -25.17 5.08
CA ASN A 60 -4.97 -26.09 5.01
C ASN A 60 -4.41 -26.22 3.59
N SER A 61 -5.27 -26.18 2.56
CA SER A 61 -4.81 -26.13 1.17
C SER A 61 -4.04 -24.84 0.85
N ILE A 62 -4.36 -23.73 1.53
CA ILE A 62 -3.61 -22.46 1.42
C ILE A 62 -2.25 -22.58 2.10
N VAL A 63 -2.19 -23.21 3.27
CA VAL A 63 -0.93 -23.51 3.97
C VAL A 63 -0.01 -24.36 3.08
N ASP A 64 -0.53 -25.41 2.47
CA ASP A 64 0.25 -26.29 1.59
C ASP A 64 0.83 -25.52 0.40
N LEU A 65 0.03 -24.62 -0.19
CA LEU A 65 0.50 -23.73 -1.25
C LEU A 65 1.64 -22.82 -0.77
N PHE A 66 1.53 -22.22 0.41
CA PHE A 66 2.60 -21.39 0.99
C PHE A 66 3.89 -22.17 1.27
N ASN A 67 3.76 -23.39 1.80
CA ASN A 67 4.88 -24.25 2.10
C ASN A 67 5.54 -24.83 0.84
N SER A 68 4.83 -24.87 -0.29
CA SER A 68 5.36 -25.36 -1.56
C SER A 68 6.28 -24.37 -2.28
N GLU A 69 6.41 -23.12 -1.81
CA GLU A 69 7.24 -22.08 -2.45
C GLU A 69 8.31 -21.50 -1.49
N PRO A 70 9.21 -22.33 -0.91
CA PRO A 70 10.22 -21.86 0.04
C PRO A 70 11.20 -20.84 -0.58
N GLU A 71 11.49 -21.00 -1.87
CA GLU A 71 12.34 -20.10 -2.67
C GLU A 71 11.83 -18.66 -2.70
N LEU A 72 10.52 -18.45 -2.51
CA LEU A 72 9.96 -17.09 -2.53
C LEU A 72 10.63 -16.22 -1.45
N ARG A 73 10.90 -16.79 -0.27
CA ARG A 73 11.55 -16.05 0.83
C ARG A 73 12.96 -15.63 0.49
N ASP A 74 13.73 -16.53 -0.11
CA ASP A 74 15.10 -16.24 -0.53
C ASP A 74 15.12 -15.11 -1.57
N LEU A 75 14.15 -15.10 -2.49
CA LEU A 75 13.99 -14.01 -3.45
C LEU A 75 13.66 -12.68 -2.79
N TYR A 76 12.80 -12.64 -1.77
CA TYR A 76 12.54 -11.41 -1.02
C TYR A 76 13.79 -10.88 -0.31
N LYS A 77 14.60 -11.77 0.25
CA LYS A 77 15.86 -11.39 0.88
C LYS A 77 16.85 -10.83 -0.14
N ILE A 78 17.01 -11.49 -1.28
CA ILE A 78 17.86 -11.00 -2.38
C ILE A 78 17.36 -9.65 -2.88
N LEU A 79 16.04 -9.48 -3.05
CA LEU A 79 15.46 -8.21 -3.47
C LEU A 79 15.82 -7.12 -2.46
N ASP A 80 15.70 -7.41 -1.17
CA ASP A 80 15.98 -6.45 -0.10
C ASP A 80 17.43 -5.98 -0.11
N GLU A 81 18.38 -6.91 -0.26
CA GLU A 81 19.81 -6.62 -0.33
C GLU A 81 20.20 -5.82 -1.58
N ASN A 82 19.37 -5.84 -2.63
CA ASN A 82 19.69 -5.26 -3.93
C ASN A 82 18.75 -4.12 -4.37
N ILE A 83 17.83 -3.63 -3.52
CA ILE A 83 16.95 -2.52 -3.90
C ILE A 83 17.78 -1.29 -4.30
N PRO A 84 17.54 -0.69 -5.49
CA PRO A 84 18.21 0.53 -5.92
C PRO A 84 18.01 1.70 -4.95
N THR A 85 19.03 2.52 -4.74
CA THR A 85 18.89 3.74 -3.93
C THR A 85 18.06 4.80 -4.67
N PRO A 86 17.55 5.85 -3.98
CA PRO A 86 16.90 6.98 -4.65
C PRO A 86 17.76 7.63 -5.76
N ALA A 87 19.09 7.65 -5.59
CA ALA A 87 20.01 8.14 -6.60
C ALA A 87 20.07 7.22 -7.82
N ASP A 88 20.00 5.91 -7.62
CA ASP A 88 19.99 4.93 -8.70
C ASP A 88 18.68 4.97 -9.48
N PHE A 89 17.53 5.11 -8.79
CA PHE A 89 16.25 5.37 -9.44
C PHE A 89 16.28 6.61 -10.34
N GLN A 90 16.90 7.71 -9.88
CA GLN A 90 17.06 8.91 -10.71
C GLN A 90 17.98 8.70 -11.91
N LYS A 91 19.05 7.91 -11.77
CA LYS A 91 19.93 7.56 -12.90
C LYS A 91 19.19 6.73 -13.93
N ILE A 92 18.40 5.73 -13.50
CA ILE A 92 17.58 4.89 -14.38
C ILE A 92 16.54 5.75 -15.09
N ALA A 93 15.82 6.61 -14.35
CA ALA A 93 14.80 7.50 -14.90
C ALA A 93 15.33 8.46 -15.98
N LYS A 94 16.59 8.90 -15.86
CA LYS A 94 17.24 9.80 -16.81
C LYS A 94 17.96 9.07 -17.95
N SER A 95 18.05 7.74 -17.90
CA SER A 95 18.82 6.96 -18.85
C SER A 95 18.05 6.75 -20.16
N LYS A 96 18.64 7.18 -21.28
CA LYS A 96 18.05 6.98 -22.62
C LYS A 96 17.87 5.50 -22.96
N SER A 97 18.74 4.61 -22.47
CA SER A 97 18.63 3.17 -22.72
C SER A 97 17.45 2.53 -21.98
N HIS A 98 17.04 3.10 -20.85
CA HIS A 98 15.94 2.57 -20.04
C HIS A 98 14.59 3.23 -20.37
N LYS A 99 14.58 4.30 -21.16
CA LYS A 99 13.37 5.04 -21.53
C LYS A 99 12.28 4.14 -22.15
N PRO A 100 12.56 3.25 -23.13
CA PRO A 100 11.53 2.39 -23.70
C PRO A 100 10.84 1.49 -22.65
N PHE A 101 11.62 0.97 -21.70
CA PHE A 101 11.13 0.16 -20.59
C PHE A 101 10.27 0.99 -19.61
N LEU A 102 10.70 2.20 -19.26
CA LEU A 102 9.96 3.09 -18.37
C LEU A 102 8.64 3.56 -18.99
N ASP A 103 8.63 3.83 -20.30
CA ASP A 103 7.44 4.17 -21.06
C ASP A 103 6.47 2.96 -21.11
N ALA A 104 6.98 1.74 -21.27
CA ALA A 104 6.19 0.50 -21.25
C ALA A 104 5.54 0.23 -19.88
N LEU A 105 6.26 0.48 -18.77
CA LEU A 105 5.67 0.43 -17.42
C LEU A 105 4.60 1.51 -17.25
N SER A 106 4.90 2.74 -17.64
CA SER A 106 3.99 3.89 -17.50
C SER A 106 2.68 3.68 -18.28
N SER A 107 2.73 3.00 -19.42
CA SER A 107 1.53 2.63 -20.20
C SER A 107 0.55 1.71 -19.44
N LYS A 108 0.99 1.10 -18.34
CA LYS A 108 0.18 0.27 -17.43
C LYS A 108 -0.19 1.02 -16.15
N ASN A 109 0.00 2.34 -16.09
CA ASN A 109 -0.13 3.15 -14.88
C ASN A 109 0.71 2.59 -13.72
N VAL A 110 1.91 2.11 -14.04
CA VAL A 110 2.90 1.59 -13.10
C VAL A 110 4.18 2.37 -13.28
N ASP A 111 4.70 2.93 -12.19
CA ASP A 111 6.05 3.49 -12.18
C ASP A 111 7.07 2.50 -11.60
N LEU A 112 8.34 2.86 -11.74
CA LEU A 112 9.44 2.02 -11.27
C LEU A 112 9.39 1.81 -9.75
N LYS A 113 9.02 2.83 -8.96
CA LYS A 113 8.94 2.72 -7.50
C LYS A 113 7.84 1.77 -7.09
N PHE A 114 6.69 1.87 -7.75
CA PHE A 114 5.55 1.00 -7.55
C PHE A 114 5.94 -0.45 -7.81
N TRP A 115 6.61 -0.74 -8.92
CA TRP A 115 7.03 -2.12 -9.22
C TRP A 115 7.96 -2.70 -8.15
N PHE A 116 8.90 -1.92 -7.63
CA PHE A 116 9.75 -2.34 -6.51
C PHE A 116 8.98 -2.53 -5.19
N SER A 117 7.89 -1.79 -4.97
CA SER A 117 7.02 -1.95 -3.79
C SER A 117 5.97 -3.07 -3.91
N PHE A 118 5.68 -3.53 -5.13
CA PHE A 118 4.62 -4.49 -5.42
C PHE A 118 4.80 -5.84 -4.68
N PRO A 119 5.99 -6.48 -4.69
CA PRO A 119 6.24 -7.68 -3.90
C PRO A 119 5.88 -7.52 -2.42
N TYR A 120 6.33 -6.43 -1.81
CA TYR A 120 6.10 -6.17 -0.39
C TYR A 120 4.62 -5.96 -0.09
N THR A 121 3.91 -5.24 -0.97
CA THR A 121 2.46 -5.06 -0.87
C THR A 121 1.75 -6.42 -0.90
N TYR A 122 2.18 -7.33 -1.78
CA TYR A 122 1.63 -8.68 -1.87
C TYR A 122 1.84 -9.49 -0.58
N ILE A 123 3.04 -9.50 -0.01
CA ILE A 123 3.32 -10.19 1.27
C ILE A 123 2.57 -9.54 2.43
N ALA A 124 2.45 -8.22 2.46
CA ALA A 124 1.69 -7.51 3.49
C ALA A 124 0.23 -7.97 3.52
N THR A 125 -0.41 -8.10 2.35
CA THR A 125 -1.78 -8.62 2.25
C THR A 125 -1.91 -10.03 2.84
N TRP A 126 -0.97 -10.93 2.56
CA TRP A 126 -0.98 -12.28 3.11
C TRP A 126 -0.68 -12.33 4.62
N THR A 127 0.21 -11.46 5.09
CA THR A 127 0.51 -11.31 6.52
C THR A 127 -0.77 -10.99 7.30
N VAL A 128 -1.61 -10.14 6.72
CA VAL A 128 -2.86 -9.69 7.33
C VAL A 128 -3.91 -10.77 7.30
N PHE A 129 -4.05 -11.45 6.17
CA PHE A 129 -4.90 -12.63 6.07
C PHE A 129 -4.60 -13.60 7.22
N TRP A 130 -3.33 -13.94 7.48
CA TRP A 130 -2.99 -14.84 8.58
C TRP A 130 -3.25 -14.26 9.97
N LYS A 131 -3.05 -12.95 10.18
CA LYS A 131 -3.44 -12.27 11.44
C LYS A 131 -4.94 -12.40 11.69
N GLN A 132 -5.77 -12.10 10.70
CA GLN A 132 -7.23 -12.22 10.81
C GLN A 132 -7.68 -13.65 11.09
N ILE A 133 -7.06 -14.64 10.42
CA ILE A 133 -7.35 -16.05 10.69
C ILE A 133 -7.03 -16.42 12.15
N LEU A 134 -5.90 -15.96 12.68
CA LEU A 134 -5.50 -16.21 14.08
C LEU A 134 -6.35 -15.47 15.11
N GLU A 135 -6.99 -14.36 14.74
CA GLU A 135 -7.94 -13.65 15.60
C GLU A 135 -9.27 -14.40 15.74
N ILE A 136 -9.66 -15.17 14.72
CA ILE A 136 -10.93 -15.91 14.68
C ILE A 136 -10.77 -17.31 15.27
N ILE A 137 -9.61 -17.93 15.10
CA ILE A 137 -9.38 -19.33 15.47
C ILE A 137 -8.94 -19.42 16.94
N PRO A 138 -9.58 -20.29 17.76
CA PRO A 138 -9.18 -20.51 19.14
C PRO A 138 -7.72 -20.97 19.25
N VAL A 139 -7.03 -20.52 20.30
CA VAL A 139 -5.61 -20.84 20.54
C VAL A 139 -5.38 -22.34 20.77
N ASP A 140 -6.39 -23.06 21.24
CA ASP A 140 -6.40 -24.50 21.47
C ASP A 140 -6.73 -25.32 20.21
N ASP A 141 -7.06 -24.68 19.09
CA ASP A 141 -7.27 -25.36 17.82
C ASP A 141 -5.95 -25.96 17.30
N SER A 142 -6.00 -27.21 16.84
CA SER A 142 -4.85 -27.93 16.29
C SER A 142 -4.14 -27.20 15.14
N CYS A 143 -4.87 -26.38 14.38
CA CYS A 143 -4.34 -25.61 13.25
C CYS A 143 -3.76 -24.25 13.64
N TYR A 144 -3.99 -23.76 14.86
CA TYR A 144 -3.53 -22.43 15.31
C TYR A 144 -2.01 -22.28 15.15
N SER A 145 -1.26 -23.28 15.61
CA SER A 145 0.21 -23.31 15.48
C SER A 145 0.71 -23.29 14.03
N ILE A 146 -0.04 -23.92 13.12
CA ILE A 146 0.29 -23.99 11.70
C ILE A 146 0.12 -22.60 11.06
N TYR A 147 -1.01 -21.94 11.32
CA TYR A 147 -1.28 -20.59 10.80
C TYR A 147 -0.35 -19.54 11.42
N GLN A 148 0.00 -19.72 12.70
CA GLN A 148 1.01 -18.89 13.37
C GLN A 148 2.37 -19.04 12.70
N HIS A 149 2.75 -20.24 12.29
CA HIS A 149 4.00 -20.47 11.55
C HIS A 149 4.00 -19.75 10.19
N CYS A 150 2.88 -19.80 9.44
CA CYS A 150 2.74 -19.05 8.19
C CYS A 150 2.91 -17.53 8.41
N LEU A 151 2.30 -16.98 9.46
CA LEU A 151 2.46 -15.56 9.81
C LEU A 151 3.92 -15.22 10.18
N LEU A 152 4.54 -16.01 11.05
CA LEU A 152 5.93 -15.81 11.46
C LEU A 152 6.88 -15.84 10.27
N ASP A 153 6.61 -16.70 9.31
CA ASP A 153 7.41 -16.84 8.11
C ASP A 153 7.31 -15.64 7.16
N LEU A 154 6.14 -15.02 7.05
CA LEU A 154 5.98 -13.76 6.31
C LEU A 154 6.60 -12.59 7.06
N ASN A 155 6.52 -12.57 8.40
CA ASN A 155 7.18 -11.54 9.21
C ASN A 155 8.72 -11.59 9.14
N LYS A 156 9.31 -12.74 8.76
CA LYS A 156 10.76 -12.85 8.49
C LYS A 156 11.18 -12.11 7.21
N ILE A 157 10.23 -11.81 6.31
CA ILE A 157 10.47 -10.88 5.21
C ILE A 157 10.44 -9.49 5.83
N GLU A 158 11.61 -8.94 6.15
CA GLU A 158 11.76 -7.69 6.93
C GLU A 158 11.01 -6.51 6.30
N PHE A 159 9.83 -6.18 6.84
CA PHE A 159 9.13 -4.92 6.52
C PHE A 159 9.83 -3.69 7.14
N GLU A 160 10.67 -3.90 8.16
CA GLU A 160 11.43 -2.85 8.84
C GLU A 160 12.40 -2.13 7.89
N SER A 161 13.05 -2.86 6.97
CA SER A 161 13.93 -2.26 5.97
C SER A 161 13.16 -1.38 4.98
N GLN A 162 11.93 -1.76 4.59
CA GLN A 162 11.07 -0.98 3.71
C GLN A 162 10.60 0.30 4.38
N HIS A 163 10.09 0.23 5.61
CA HIS A 163 9.66 1.44 6.34
C HIS A 163 10.83 2.39 6.61
N ALA A 164 12.01 1.86 6.94
CA ALA A 164 13.23 2.65 7.07
C ALA A 164 13.61 3.33 5.75
N ARG A 165 13.46 2.64 4.62
CA ARG A 165 13.73 3.22 3.28
C ARG A 165 12.72 4.27 2.88
N ILE A 166 11.43 4.06 3.11
CA ILE A 166 10.38 5.07 2.87
C ILE A 166 10.64 6.30 3.74
N ALA A 167 10.95 6.10 5.01
CA ALA A 167 11.33 7.19 5.92
C ALA A 167 12.59 7.93 5.42
N GLN A 168 13.59 7.20 4.92
CA GLN A 168 14.80 7.79 4.35
C GLN A 168 14.52 8.56 3.05
N GLN A 169 13.65 8.04 2.16
CA GLN A 169 13.24 8.71 0.92
C GLN A 169 12.54 10.05 1.21
N PHE A 170 11.75 10.12 2.28
CA PHE A 170 10.97 11.29 2.66
C PHE A 170 11.53 12.03 3.89
N LYS A 171 12.83 11.85 4.18
CA LYS A 171 13.50 12.36 5.39
C LYS A 171 13.28 13.85 5.61
N ASP A 172 13.38 14.67 4.56
CA ASP A 172 13.21 16.11 4.67
C ASP A 172 11.78 16.50 5.04
N LYS A 173 10.79 15.84 4.44
CA LYS A 173 9.36 16.02 4.73
C LYS A 173 9.01 15.56 6.14
N LEU A 174 9.53 14.41 6.56
CA LEU A 174 9.38 13.91 7.94
C LEU A 174 10.03 14.85 8.97
N THR A 175 11.21 15.38 8.67
CA THR A 175 11.90 16.34 9.54
C THR A 175 11.07 17.61 9.70
N LYS A 176 10.47 18.12 8.61
CA LYS A 176 9.55 19.26 8.65
C LYS A 176 8.30 18.93 9.48
N LEU A 177 7.71 17.76 9.25
CA LEU A 177 6.53 17.28 9.99
C LEU A 177 6.79 17.25 11.51
N PHE A 178 7.87 16.62 11.96
CA PHE A 178 8.16 16.49 13.39
C PHE A 178 8.52 17.83 14.05
N LYS A 179 9.23 18.72 13.36
CA LYS A 179 9.45 20.10 13.87
C LYS A 179 8.13 20.83 14.07
N LEU A 180 7.21 20.66 13.13
CA LEU A 180 5.91 21.32 13.17
C LEU A 180 4.99 20.70 14.23
N SER A 181 5.04 19.39 14.42
CA SER A 181 4.29 18.67 15.45
C SER A 181 4.70 19.11 16.85
N ASP A 182 6.02 19.24 17.08
CA ASP A 182 6.58 19.75 18.34
C ASP A 182 6.12 21.20 18.59
N LYS A 183 6.09 22.06 17.55
CA LYS A 183 5.61 23.46 17.64
C LYS A 183 4.11 23.56 17.95
N GLN A 184 3.28 22.71 17.35
CA GLN A 184 1.82 22.72 17.52
C GLN A 184 1.32 21.83 18.66
N LYS A 185 2.23 21.13 19.36
CA LYS A 185 1.89 20.15 20.40
C LYS A 185 0.96 19.04 19.89
N VAL A 186 1.10 18.68 18.61
CA VAL A 186 0.42 17.51 18.03
C VAL A 186 1.30 16.29 18.26
N PHE A 187 0.80 15.30 18.99
CA PHE A 187 1.56 14.08 19.25
C PHE A 187 1.66 13.26 17.96
N ILE A 188 2.88 12.91 17.53
CA ILE A 188 3.18 11.97 16.43
C ILE A 188 4.38 11.12 16.93
N PRO A 189 4.24 9.78 17.11
CA PRO A 189 5.33 8.95 17.59
C PRO A 189 6.46 8.95 16.57
N LYS A 190 7.64 9.39 17.00
CA LYS A 190 8.84 9.47 16.14
C LYS A 190 9.31 8.10 15.65
N ASN A 191 8.93 7.04 16.38
CA ASN A 191 9.27 5.67 16.06
C ASN A 191 8.15 4.94 15.28
N SER A 192 7.02 5.59 14.99
CA SER A 192 5.96 4.95 14.21
C SER A 192 6.45 4.75 12.78
N PRO A 193 6.35 3.52 12.22
CA PRO A 193 6.70 3.28 10.83
C PRO A 193 5.83 4.12 9.88
N LEU A 194 6.49 4.77 8.91
CA LEU A 194 5.80 5.44 7.80
C LEU A 194 5.49 4.40 6.73
N LEU A 195 4.20 4.13 6.52
CA LEU A 195 3.73 3.20 5.49
C LEU A 195 3.81 3.85 4.11
N TRP A 196 3.38 5.11 4.00
CA TRP A 196 3.46 5.86 2.74
C TRP A 196 3.34 7.37 2.92
N LEU A 197 3.77 8.14 1.92
CA LEU A 197 3.58 9.58 1.82
C LEU A 197 3.00 9.92 0.45
N VAL A 198 1.89 10.66 0.44
CA VAL A 198 1.22 11.12 -0.77
C VAL A 198 1.31 12.64 -0.89
N PRO A 199 2.07 13.18 -1.86
CA PRO A 199 2.04 14.60 -2.18
C PRO A 199 0.70 14.97 -2.82
N GLY A 200 0.20 16.17 -2.51
CA GLY A 200 -1.08 16.59 -3.06
C GLY A 200 -1.55 17.93 -2.56
N TYR A 201 -2.87 18.04 -2.42
CA TYR A 201 -3.55 19.26 -2.04
C TYR A 201 -4.68 18.94 -1.06
N HIS A 202 -4.75 19.72 0.01
CA HIS A 202 -5.95 19.80 0.83
C HIS A 202 -7.01 20.60 0.06
N VAL A 203 -8.16 19.97 -0.21
CA VAL A 203 -9.25 20.57 -0.97
C VAL A 203 -9.99 21.54 -0.05
N CYS A 204 -9.92 22.83 -0.37
CA CYS A 204 -10.49 23.91 0.42
C CYS A 204 -11.13 24.95 -0.49
N LYS A 205 -12.19 25.60 -0.02
CA LYS A 205 -12.73 26.82 -0.67
C LYS A 205 -12.08 28.06 -0.02
N PRO A 206 -11.60 29.06 -0.77
CA PRO A 206 -11.76 29.24 -2.23
C PRO A 206 -10.68 28.57 -3.10
N SER A 207 -9.59 28.06 -2.51
CA SER A 207 -8.48 27.45 -3.26
C SER A 207 -7.90 26.25 -2.53
N ASN A 208 -7.52 25.23 -3.29
CA ASN A 208 -6.79 24.07 -2.80
C ASN A 208 -5.41 24.50 -2.28
N ILE A 209 -4.99 23.91 -1.17
CA ILE A 209 -3.73 24.27 -0.49
C ILE A 209 -2.78 23.09 -0.60
N LYS A 210 -1.53 23.34 -1.03
CA LYS A 210 -0.52 22.29 -1.13
C LYS A 210 -0.35 21.59 0.22
N ALA A 211 -0.38 20.26 0.20
CA ALA A 211 -0.28 19.44 1.40
C ALA A 211 0.35 18.09 1.12
N ASP A 212 0.91 17.49 2.16
CA ASP A 212 1.40 16.12 2.15
C ASP A 212 0.56 15.28 3.12
N LEU A 213 0.08 14.13 2.65
CA LEU A 213 -0.63 13.14 3.44
C LEU A 213 0.35 12.03 3.85
N PHE A 214 0.64 11.93 5.14
CA PHE A 214 1.49 10.90 5.71
C PHE A 214 0.59 9.79 6.29
N ILE A 215 0.87 8.56 5.92
CA ILE A 215 0.18 7.38 6.43
C ILE A 215 1.19 6.58 7.24
N PHE A 216 1.07 6.62 8.56
CA PHE A 216 1.84 5.82 9.49
C PHE A 216 1.02 4.60 9.93
N GLU A 217 1.68 3.63 10.54
CA GLU A 217 1.03 2.45 11.11
C GLU A 217 -0.05 2.78 12.16
N ASP A 218 0.10 3.88 12.91
CA ASP A 218 -0.85 4.25 13.98
C ASP A 218 -1.75 5.44 13.63
N ARG A 219 -1.46 6.20 12.55
CA ARG A 219 -2.15 7.46 12.24
C ARG A 219 -2.06 7.90 10.79
N VAL A 220 -3.00 8.75 10.41
CA VAL A 220 -2.93 9.58 9.20
C VAL A 220 -2.67 11.02 9.62
N VAL A 221 -1.76 11.70 8.91
CA VAL A 221 -1.39 13.08 9.17
C VAL A 221 -1.40 13.88 7.88
N LEU A 222 -2.15 14.98 7.86
CA LEU A 222 -2.07 15.97 6.80
C LEU A 222 -1.17 17.12 7.26
N CYS A 223 -0.15 17.44 6.47
CA CYS A 223 0.70 18.60 6.68
C CYS A 223 0.52 19.58 5.52
N ARG A 224 -0.11 20.73 5.78
CA ARG A 224 -0.29 21.79 4.79
C ARG A 224 0.93 22.71 4.71
N GLU A 225 1.10 23.37 3.58
CA GLU A 225 2.20 24.32 3.36
C GLU A 225 2.10 25.58 4.24
N ASP A 226 0.89 26.00 4.59
CA ASP A 226 0.63 27.06 5.58
C ASP A 226 0.93 26.64 7.03
N ASN A 227 1.50 25.45 7.19
CA ASN A 227 1.89 24.84 8.45
C ASN A 227 0.71 24.47 9.35
N LEU A 228 -0.49 24.20 8.82
CA LEU A 228 -1.53 23.50 9.59
C LEU A 228 -1.26 21.99 9.62
N LEU A 229 -1.38 21.37 10.79
CA LEU A 229 -1.34 19.92 10.98
C LEU A 229 -2.69 19.37 11.40
N ILE A 230 -3.15 18.35 10.69
CA ILE A 230 -4.32 17.55 11.07
C ILE A 230 -3.83 16.12 11.28
N SER A 231 -4.13 15.52 12.43
CA SER A 231 -3.74 14.14 12.74
C SER A 231 -4.92 13.36 13.32
N SER A 232 -5.16 12.19 12.75
CA SER A 232 -6.18 11.23 13.21
C SER A 232 -5.57 9.85 13.40
N LYS A 233 -6.04 9.11 14.41
CA LYS A 233 -5.63 7.71 14.60
C LYS A 233 -6.10 6.87 13.42
N LEU A 234 -5.26 5.95 12.96
CA LEU A 234 -5.52 5.15 11.76
C LEU A 234 -6.76 4.27 11.94
N LEU A 235 -6.88 3.61 13.10
CA LEU A 235 -8.04 2.78 13.48
C LEU A 235 -9.40 3.51 13.39
N ASN A 236 -9.39 4.85 13.41
CA ASN A 236 -10.59 5.69 13.40
C ASN A 236 -10.61 6.63 12.19
N THR A 237 -9.93 6.25 11.12
CA THR A 237 -9.84 7.00 9.88
C THR A 237 -10.25 6.11 8.73
N TRP A 238 -11.01 6.65 7.78
CA TRP A 238 -11.35 6.01 6.52
C TRP A 238 -10.92 6.91 5.36
N ILE A 239 -10.44 6.33 4.27
CA ILE A 239 -10.16 7.05 3.04
C ILE A 239 -11.12 6.50 1.98
N VAL A 240 -11.99 7.34 1.43
CA VAL A 240 -12.98 6.96 0.42
C VAL A 240 -12.89 7.86 -0.81
N LYS A 241 -13.24 7.35 -1.99
CA LYS A 241 -13.36 8.19 -3.18
C LYS A 241 -14.47 9.19 -2.91
N SER A 242 -14.19 10.48 -3.09
CA SER A 242 -15.15 11.52 -2.74
C SER A 242 -16.39 11.42 -3.65
N PRO A 243 -17.60 11.23 -3.11
CA PRO A 243 -18.83 11.27 -3.91
C PRO A 243 -19.19 12.69 -4.36
N MET A 244 -18.69 13.71 -3.65
CA MET A 244 -19.00 15.12 -3.89
C MET A 244 -18.19 15.76 -5.02
N HIS A 245 -17.21 15.06 -5.57
CA HIS A 245 -16.28 15.58 -6.57
C HIS A 245 -16.25 14.68 -7.80
N PRO A 246 -16.09 15.24 -9.02
CA PRO A 246 -15.93 14.43 -10.22
C PRO A 246 -14.78 13.42 -10.08
N ALA A 247 -15.03 12.16 -10.44
CA ALA A 247 -14.06 11.07 -10.32
C ALA A 247 -12.72 11.36 -11.02
N GLN A 248 -12.75 12.13 -12.11
CA GLN A 248 -11.58 12.55 -12.89
C GLN A 248 -10.56 13.36 -12.08
N LEU A 249 -10.99 14.00 -11.00
CA LEU A 249 -10.12 14.81 -10.14
C LEU A 249 -9.34 13.97 -9.13
N ASN A 250 -9.65 12.67 -9.00
CA ASN A 250 -9.04 11.74 -8.05
C ASN A 250 -9.08 12.23 -6.59
N ILE A 251 -10.10 13.00 -6.22
CA ILE A 251 -10.27 13.50 -4.85
C ILE A 251 -10.75 12.36 -3.95
N VAL A 252 -10.15 12.27 -2.77
CA VAL A 252 -10.52 11.35 -1.70
C VAL A 252 -11.00 12.13 -0.49
N ASP A 253 -11.98 11.59 0.22
CA ASP A 253 -12.36 12.07 1.53
C ASP A 253 -11.66 11.22 2.59
N VAL A 254 -10.86 11.88 3.43
CA VAL A 254 -10.25 11.29 4.62
C VAL A 254 -11.18 11.58 5.79
N LEU A 255 -11.96 10.58 6.18
CA LEU A 255 -12.99 10.65 7.20
C LEU A 255 -12.40 10.20 8.53
N GLY A 256 -12.19 11.13 9.46
CA GLY A 256 -11.69 10.82 10.79
C GLY A 256 -12.74 11.14 11.86
N THR A 257 -12.77 10.36 12.94
CA THR A 257 -13.69 10.60 14.07
C THR A 257 -13.62 12.00 14.69
N LYS A 258 -12.46 12.66 14.62
CA LYS A 258 -12.28 14.03 15.14
C LYS A 258 -12.39 15.09 14.05
N GLN A 259 -11.85 14.79 12.88
CA GLN A 259 -11.76 15.72 11.76
C GLN A 259 -11.76 14.91 10.47
N SER A 260 -12.53 15.41 9.51
CA SER A 260 -12.59 14.89 8.15
C SER A 260 -12.15 15.98 7.18
N PHE A 261 -11.48 15.59 6.11
CA PHE A 261 -11.00 16.51 5.08
C PHE A 261 -10.93 15.84 3.71
N ALA A 262 -11.10 16.65 2.66
CA ALA A 262 -10.91 16.20 1.29
C ALA A 262 -9.46 16.43 0.86
N PHE A 263 -8.87 15.44 0.20
CA PHE A 263 -7.49 15.46 -0.27
C PHE A 263 -7.41 15.05 -1.74
N GLN A 264 -6.58 15.76 -2.50
CA GLN A 264 -6.33 15.50 -3.91
C GLN A 264 -4.86 15.11 -4.10
N PRO A 265 -4.53 13.85 -4.46
CA PRO A 265 -3.18 13.47 -4.86
C PRO A 265 -2.68 14.33 -6.03
N GLU A 266 -1.39 14.63 -6.05
CA GLU A 266 -0.79 15.51 -7.06
C GLU A 266 -0.82 14.91 -8.47
N THR A 267 -0.67 13.59 -8.57
CA THR A 267 -0.69 12.86 -9.83
C THR A 267 -1.64 11.66 -9.79
N GLU A 268 -2.03 11.16 -10.97
CA GLU A 268 -2.82 9.93 -11.08
C GLU A 268 -2.08 8.72 -10.49
N ASN A 269 -0.75 8.65 -10.67
CA ASN A 269 0.07 7.61 -10.05
C ASN A 269 0.05 7.69 -8.52
N ASP A 270 0.09 8.91 -7.94
CA ASP A 270 -0.03 9.10 -6.50
C ASP A 270 -1.41 8.67 -5.99
N ALA A 271 -2.48 8.90 -6.77
CA ALA A 271 -3.82 8.44 -6.44
C ALA A 271 -3.94 6.91 -6.49
N ILE A 272 -3.35 6.26 -7.50
CA ILE A 272 -3.31 4.80 -7.60
C ILE A 272 -2.50 4.20 -6.44
N ALA A 273 -1.34 4.79 -6.13
CA ALA A 273 -0.52 4.35 -5.01
C ALA A 273 -1.26 4.49 -3.67
N LEU A 274 -1.90 5.64 -3.45
CA LEU A 274 -2.76 5.87 -2.28
C LEU A 274 -3.83 4.80 -2.15
N TRP A 275 -4.58 4.51 -3.23
CA TRP A 275 -5.63 3.49 -3.20
C TRP A 275 -5.09 2.11 -2.87
N LYS A 276 -4.01 1.70 -3.53
CA LYS A 276 -3.40 0.38 -3.28
C LYS A 276 -2.85 0.26 -1.85
N THR A 277 -2.22 1.31 -1.34
CA THR A 277 -1.75 1.35 0.06
C THR A 277 -2.93 1.32 1.02
N TRP A 278 -3.96 2.12 0.76
CA TRP A 278 -5.14 2.19 1.61
C TRP A 278 -5.92 0.87 1.63
N ASP A 279 -6.13 0.22 0.48
CA ASP A 279 -6.79 -1.08 0.41
C ASP A 279 -6.01 -2.14 1.21
N SER A 280 -4.68 -2.10 1.17
CA SER A 280 -3.84 -2.93 2.04
C SER A 280 -4.13 -2.61 3.51
N ILE A 281 -4.06 -1.36 3.94
CA ILE A 281 -4.26 -0.95 5.34
C ILE A 281 -5.70 -1.15 5.84
N ALA A 282 -6.70 -0.92 5.00
CA ALA A 282 -8.12 -1.04 5.34
C ALA A 282 -8.46 -2.50 5.68
N THR A 283 -7.75 -3.47 5.10
CA THR A 283 -7.84 -4.86 5.54
C THR A 283 -7.29 -5.10 6.96
N TRP A 284 -6.49 -4.19 7.51
CA TRP A 284 -5.89 -4.29 8.85
C TRP A 284 -6.78 -3.67 9.93
N CYS A 285 -7.67 -2.76 9.53
CA CYS A 285 -8.60 -2.12 10.45
C CYS A 285 -9.82 -3.03 10.66
N PRO A 286 -10.32 -3.20 11.90
CA PRO A 286 -11.51 -3.99 12.15
C PRO A 286 -12.64 -3.54 11.22
N SER A 287 -13.17 -4.47 10.44
CA SER A 287 -14.31 -4.25 9.56
C SER A 287 -15.59 -4.11 10.38
N ASP A 288 -15.60 -3.25 11.41
CA ASP A 288 -16.81 -2.95 12.15
C ASP A 288 -17.55 -1.82 11.44
N TRP A 289 -18.21 -2.20 10.34
CA TRP A 289 -19.11 -1.35 9.56
C TRP A 289 -20.37 -0.94 10.36
N SER A 290 -20.54 -1.42 11.59
CA SER A 290 -21.73 -1.15 12.41
C SER A 290 -21.81 0.28 12.95
N MET A 291 -20.70 1.04 12.96
CA MET A 291 -20.70 2.41 13.47
C MET A 291 -21.14 3.47 12.44
N PHE A 292 -21.17 3.15 11.15
CA PHE A 292 -21.54 4.07 10.08
C PHE A 292 -22.37 3.36 9.00
N GLN A 293 -23.59 2.95 9.36
CA GLN A 293 -24.57 2.56 8.37
C GLN A 293 -25.33 3.81 7.90
N PRO A 294 -25.41 4.10 6.59
CA PRO A 294 -26.34 5.11 6.09
C PRO A 294 -27.76 4.61 6.37
N ILE A 295 -28.52 5.38 7.14
CA ILE A 295 -29.94 5.11 7.38
C ILE A 295 -30.71 6.01 6.40
N ILE A 296 -31.57 5.42 5.59
CA ILE A 296 -32.49 6.17 4.74
C ILE A 296 -33.56 6.76 5.66
N ILE A 297 -33.56 8.08 5.82
CA ILE A 297 -34.48 8.79 6.73
C ILE A 297 -35.89 8.86 6.13
N ASP A 298 -36.00 9.05 4.80
CA ASP A 298 -37.27 9.00 4.07
C ASP A 298 -37.15 8.12 2.81
N PRO A 299 -37.93 7.03 2.67
CA PRO A 299 -37.90 6.19 1.47
C PRO A 299 -38.26 6.91 0.16
N ASN A 300 -38.83 8.12 0.23
CA ASN A 300 -39.36 8.84 -0.93
C ASN A 300 -38.44 9.94 -1.47
N GLU A 301 -37.41 10.34 -0.73
CA GLU A 301 -36.46 11.39 -1.15
C GLU A 301 -35.09 10.75 -1.45
N LYS A 302 -34.68 10.78 -2.73
CA LYS A 302 -33.55 9.99 -3.23
C LYS A 302 -32.16 10.56 -2.93
N ASP A 303 -32.05 11.78 -2.40
CA ASP A 303 -30.79 12.53 -2.41
C ASP A 303 -30.36 13.13 -1.06
N GLU A 304 -31.00 12.77 0.06
CA GLU A 304 -30.52 13.16 1.40
C GLU A 304 -29.99 11.95 2.19
N ILE A 305 -28.67 11.93 2.40
CA ILE A 305 -27.99 11.02 3.33
C ILE A 305 -27.42 11.87 4.46
N GLU A 306 -27.93 11.68 5.69
CA GLU A 306 -27.31 12.22 6.90
C GLU A 306 -26.61 11.12 7.70
N TRP A 307 -25.47 11.47 8.30
CA TRP A 307 -24.63 10.58 9.09
C TRP A 307 -24.93 10.78 10.59
N GLU A 308 -25.69 9.89 11.21
CA GLU A 308 -25.83 9.86 12.67
C GLU A 308 -24.81 8.92 13.33
N THR A 309 -24.28 9.36 14.48
CA THR A 309 -23.37 8.57 15.31
C THR A 309 -24.19 7.73 16.29
N VAL A 310 -24.33 6.43 16.05
CA VAL A 310 -25.05 5.54 16.98
C VAL A 310 -24.10 5.06 18.08
N TYR A 311 -24.21 5.65 19.27
CA TYR A 311 -23.57 5.09 20.46
C TYR A 311 -24.43 3.94 21.01
N LYS A 312 -23.85 2.74 21.14
CA LYS A 312 -24.31 1.70 22.07
C LYS A 312 -23.31 1.54 23.20
#